data_AF-A0A5N7D1F9-F1
#
_entry.id   AF-A0A5N7D1F9-F1
#
_cell.length_a   1.000
_cell.length_b   1.000
_cell.length_c   1.000
_cell.angle_alpha   90.00
_cell.angle_beta   90.00
_cell.angle_gamma   90.00
#
_symmetry.space_group_name_H-M   'P 1'
#
loop_
_entity.id
_entity.type
_entity.pdbx_description
1 polymer ?
#
loop_
_entity_poly.entity_id
_entity_poly.type
_entity_poly.pdbx_seq_one_letter_code
_entity_poly.pdbx_strand_id
1 'polypeptide(L)'
;MKPATFILGLFSVTIVSAVPTSINNLVPRGDSGCTPFSDPDCGVDGTFCQCKDGNFYQFNQNTLSCQPPWAIIGPKSSLPGWRC
;
A
#
# COMPACT_ATOMS: atom_id res chain seq x y z
N MET A 1 27.76 37.00 -52.46
CA MET A 1 27.11 37.28 -51.16
C MET A 1 25.69 36.73 -51.26
N LYS A 2 25.28 35.83 -50.37
CA LYS A 2 24.01 35.09 -50.47
C LYS A 2 23.28 35.21 -49.12
N PRO A 3 22.04 35.72 -49.06
CA PRO A 3 21.35 35.93 -47.80
C PRO A 3 20.75 34.61 -47.30
N ALA A 4 21.01 34.27 -46.04
CA ALA A 4 20.34 33.19 -45.33
C ALA A 4 19.10 33.76 -44.62
N THR A 5 17.92 33.35 -45.07
CA THR A 5 16.64 33.70 -44.43
C THR A 5 16.32 32.65 -43.37
N PHE A 6 16.16 33.08 -42.12
CA PHE A 6 15.76 32.24 -40.99
C PHE A 6 14.27 32.46 -40.70
N ILE A 7 13.45 31.40 -40.73
CA ILE A 7 12.03 31.46 -40.38
C ILE A 7 11.85 30.89 -38.97
N LEU A 8 11.38 31.72 -38.03
CA LEU A 8 10.97 31.29 -36.69
C LEU A 8 9.51 30.80 -36.73
N GLY A 9 9.30 29.52 -36.44
CA GLY A 9 7.97 28.94 -36.20
C GLY A 9 7.57 29.06 -34.73
N LEU A 10 6.43 29.68 -34.46
CA LEU A 10 5.79 29.76 -33.13
C LEU A 10 4.91 28.52 -32.92
N PHE A 11 5.25 27.70 -31.94
CA PHE A 11 4.41 26.56 -31.52
C PHE A 11 3.58 26.96 -30.30
N SER A 12 2.25 26.93 -30.44
CA SER A 12 1.32 27.13 -29.32
C SER A 12 1.21 25.84 -28.50
N VAL A 13 1.64 25.89 -27.24
CA VAL A 13 1.51 24.77 -26.29
C VAL A 13 0.25 24.96 -25.46
N THR A 14 -0.73 24.09 -25.63
CA THR A 14 -1.93 24.03 -24.77
C THR A 14 -1.67 23.10 -23.59
N ILE A 15 -1.65 23.66 -22.38
CA ILE A 15 -1.59 22.89 -21.14
C ILE A 15 -3.00 22.50 -20.69
N VAL A 16 -3.31 21.21 -20.69
CA VAL A 16 -4.53 20.67 -20.09
C VAL A 16 -4.22 20.32 -18.64
N SER A 17 -4.95 20.94 -17.71
CA SER A 17 -4.90 20.62 -16.29
C SER A 17 -5.88 19.49 -15.98
N ALA A 18 -5.38 18.35 -15.48
CA ALA A 18 -6.21 17.29 -14.97
C ALA A 18 -6.58 17.60 -13.51
N VAL A 19 -7.86 17.90 -13.27
CA VAL A 19 -8.41 18.00 -11.90
C VAL A 19 -8.64 16.58 -11.37
N PRO A 20 -7.99 16.17 -10.27
CA PRO A 20 -8.31 14.89 -9.65
C PRO A 20 -9.72 14.95 -9.06
N THR A 21 -10.64 14.17 -9.64
CA THR A 21 -11.95 13.91 -9.03
C THR A 21 -11.76 12.95 -7.86
N SER A 22 -11.83 13.45 -6.63
CA SER A 22 -11.84 12.63 -5.42
C SER A 22 -13.16 11.85 -5.33
N ILE A 23 -13.19 10.64 -5.87
CA ILE A 23 -14.30 9.72 -5.67
C ILE A 23 -14.07 9.02 -4.32
N ASN A 24 -14.75 9.48 -3.28
CA ASN A 24 -14.75 8.83 -1.95
C ASN A 24 -15.62 7.57 -1.92
N ASN A 25 -15.59 6.73 -2.96
CA ASN A 25 -16.17 5.40 -2.91
C ASN A 25 -15.16 4.47 -2.23
N LEU A 26 -15.01 4.63 -0.91
CA LEU A 26 -14.34 3.63 -0.07
C LEU A 26 -15.25 2.40 -0.04
N VAL A 27 -15.10 1.54 -1.05
CA VAL A 27 -15.69 0.19 -1.05
C VAL A 27 -15.27 -0.47 0.26
N PRO A 28 -16.21 -1.01 1.05
CA PRO A 28 -15.87 -1.82 2.21
C PRO A 28 -14.92 -2.91 1.72
N ARG A 29 -13.66 -2.85 2.17
CA ARG A 29 -12.71 -3.94 1.94
C ARG A 29 -13.37 -5.14 2.62
N GLY A 30 -13.90 -6.07 1.84
CA GLY A 30 -14.59 -7.26 2.33
C GLY A 30 -13.70 -8.07 3.28
N ASP A 31 -14.21 -9.19 3.81
CA ASP A 31 -13.44 -10.02 4.76
C ASP A 31 -11.99 -10.24 4.28
N SER A 32 -11.03 -9.71 5.04
CA SER A 32 -9.60 -9.81 4.70
C SER A 32 -9.11 -11.26 4.74
N GLY A 33 -9.90 -12.18 5.33
CA GLY A 33 -9.50 -13.55 5.56
C GLY A 33 -8.33 -13.66 6.55
N CYS A 34 -8.13 -12.62 7.36
CA CYS A 34 -7.03 -12.52 8.32
C CYS A 34 -7.50 -12.79 9.74
N THR A 35 -6.77 -13.63 10.47
CA THR A 35 -7.04 -13.96 11.87
C THR A 35 -5.91 -13.50 12.78
N PRO A 36 -6.19 -13.13 14.03
CA PRO A 36 -5.15 -12.82 15.01
C PRO A 36 -4.22 -14.01 15.22
N PHE A 37 -2.93 -13.73 15.34
CA PHE A 37 -1.86 -14.69 15.56
C PHE A 37 -0.91 -14.17 16.64
N SER A 38 -0.52 -15.05 17.56
CA SER A 38 0.52 -14.81 18.55
C SER A 38 1.20 -16.15 18.85
N ASP A 39 2.52 -16.12 19.05
CA ASP A 39 3.35 -17.31 19.26
C ASP A 39 4.56 -16.94 20.12
N PRO A 40 4.35 -16.72 21.44
CA PRO A 40 5.40 -16.28 22.36
C PRO A 40 6.52 -17.32 22.53
N ASP A 41 6.21 -18.61 22.37
CA ASP A 41 7.20 -19.69 22.43
C ASP A 41 8.22 -19.60 21.29
N CYS A 42 7.79 -19.10 20.12
CA CYS A 42 8.66 -18.79 19.00
C CYS A 42 9.20 -17.35 19.00
N GLY A 43 9.09 -16.63 20.12
CA GLY A 43 9.63 -15.29 20.31
C GLY A 43 8.85 -14.16 19.65
N VAL A 44 7.66 -14.43 19.12
CA VAL A 44 6.82 -13.40 18.50
C VAL A 44 6.32 -12.45 19.58
N ASP A 45 6.78 -11.20 19.52
CA ASP A 45 6.38 -10.17 20.49
C ASP A 45 5.09 -9.47 20.02
N GLY A 46 3.96 -9.91 20.60
CA GLY A 46 2.66 -9.29 20.40
C GLY A 46 1.67 -10.10 19.56
N THR A 47 0.70 -9.39 18.98
CA THR A 47 -0.36 -9.94 18.13
C THR A 47 -0.23 -9.39 16.72
N PHE A 48 -0.27 -10.28 15.74
CA PHE A 48 -0.22 -9.99 14.32
C PHE A 48 -1.42 -10.61 13.61
N CYS A 49 -1.58 -10.34 12.33
CA CYS A 49 -2.66 -10.89 11.52
C CYS A 49 -2.11 -11.88 10.51
N GLN A 50 -2.47 -13.15 10.65
CA GLN A 50 -2.18 -14.18 9.67
C GLN A 50 -3.29 -14.23 8.63
N CYS A 51 -2.97 -14.05 7.36
CA CYS A 51 -3.95 -14.02 6.27
C CYS A 51 -3.84 -15.25 5.37
N LYS A 52 -4.90 -15.53 4.62
CA LYS A 52 -4.98 -16.69 3.70
C LYS A 52 -3.95 -16.68 2.56
N ASP A 53 -3.37 -15.52 2.27
CA ASP A 53 -2.30 -15.38 1.28
C ASP A 53 -0.92 -15.88 1.79
N GLY A 54 -0.84 -16.28 3.06
CA GLY A 54 0.39 -16.75 3.69
C GLY A 54 1.25 -15.64 4.28
N ASN A 55 0.84 -14.37 4.15
CA ASN A 55 1.53 -13.25 4.74
C ASN A 55 0.96 -12.89 6.11
N PHE A 56 1.82 -12.24 6.89
CA PHE A 56 1.49 -11.58 8.13
C PHE A 56 1.36 -10.09 7.91
N TYR A 57 0.42 -9.50 8.64
CA TYR A 57 0.14 -8.08 8.65
C TYR A 57 0.10 -7.56 10.09
N GLN A 58 0.26 -6.25 10.24
CA GLN A 58 0.08 -5.60 11.52
C GLN A 58 -1.37 -5.70 11.99
N PHE A 59 -1.52 -6.00 13.27
CA PHE A 59 -2.81 -5.93 13.95
C PHE A 59 -3.32 -4.49 13.95
N ASN A 60 -4.58 -4.29 13.54
CA ASN A 60 -5.16 -2.96 13.48
C ASN A 60 -5.61 -2.54 14.87
N GLN A 61 -4.80 -1.70 15.52
CA GLN A 61 -5.07 -1.21 16.87
C GLN A 61 -6.25 -0.25 16.93
N ASN A 62 -6.61 0.40 15.81
CA ASN A 62 -7.76 1.31 15.77
C ASN A 62 -9.10 0.56 15.82
N THR A 63 -9.14 -0.65 15.24
CA THR A 63 -10.36 -1.48 15.18
C THR A 63 -10.29 -2.70 16.09
N LEU A 64 -9.17 -2.87 16.81
CA LEU A 64 -8.86 -4.05 17.64
C LEU A 64 -9.15 -5.37 16.89
N SER A 65 -8.78 -5.41 15.62
CA SER A 65 -9.16 -6.50 14.71
C SER A 65 -8.12 -6.72 13.62
N CYS A 66 -8.17 -7.88 12.97
CA CYS A 66 -7.45 -8.14 11.72
C CYS A 66 -8.25 -7.75 10.48
N GLN A 67 -9.37 -7.07 10.67
CA GLN A 67 -10.27 -6.67 9.61
C GLN A 67 -10.65 -5.18 9.71
N PRO A 68 -10.11 -4.32 8.82
CA PRO A 68 -9.03 -4.59 7.86
C PRO A 68 -7.68 -4.72 8.58
N PRO A 69 -6.73 -5.52 8.05
CA PRO A 69 -5.35 -5.52 8.52
C PRO A 69 -4.69 -4.18 8.16
N TRP A 70 -3.61 -3.83 8.87
CA TRP A 70 -2.90 -2.57 8.63
C TRP A 70 -1.85 -2.69 7.52
N ALA A 71 -0.57 -2.82 7.88
CA ALA A 71 0.54 -2.90 6.95
C ALA A 71 1.02 -4.34 6.80
N ILE A 72 1.48 -4.70 5.61
CA ILE A 72 2.12 -6.00 5.37
C ILE A 72 3.45 -6.07 6.12
N ILE A 73 3.70 -7.22 6.76
CA ILE A 73 4.98 -7.56 7.39
C ILE A 73 5.75 -8.53 6.47
N GLY A 74 5.05 -9.50 5.90
CA GLY A 74 5.63 -10.52 5.00
C GLY A 74 5.43 -11.94 5.55
N PRO A 75 6.29 -12.91 5.18
CA PRO A 75 6.15 -14.29 5.65
C PRO A 75 6.38 -14.42 7.17
N LYS A 76 6.08 -15.60 7.75
CA LYS A 76 6.23 -15.87 9.20
C LYS A 76 7.62 -15.51 9.74
N SER A 77 8.67 -15.76 8.96
CA SER A 77 10.07 -15.45 9.30
C SER A 77 10.37 -13.96 9.42
N SER A 78 9.48 -13.10 8.93
CA SER A 78 9.60 -11.64 9.03
C SER A 78 8.93 -11.08 10.28
N LEU A 79 8.29 -11.92 11.10
CA LEU A 79 7.68 -11.46 12.35
C LEU A 79 8.76 -10.96 13.33
N PRO A 80 8.53 -9.83 14.01
CA PRO A 80 9.42 -9.35 15.05
C PRO A 80 9.62 -10.41 16.13
N GLY A 81 10.88 -10.74 16.39
CA GLY A 81 11.27 -11.70 17.43
C GLY A 81 11.12 -13.17 17.04
N TRP A 82 10.71 -13.50 15.81
CA TRP A 82 10.61 -14.87 15.32
C TRP A 82 11.96 -15.62 15.41
N ARG A 83 11.95 -16.76 16.13
CA ARG A 83 13.16 -17.57 16.44
C ARG A 83 12.99 -19.06 16.15
N CYS A 84 11.81 -19.46 15.71
CA CYS A 84 11.58 -20.73 15.04
C CYS A 84 11.79 -20.53 13.52
#